data_AF-A0AAU7EJ76-F1
#
_entry.id   AF-A0AAU7EJ76-F1
#
_cell.length_a   1.000
_cell.length_b   1.000
_cell.length_c   1.000
_cell.angle_alpha   90.00
_cell.angle_beta   90.00
_cell.angle_gamma   90.00
#
_symmetry.space_group_name_H-M   'P 1'
#
loop_
_entity.id
_entity.type
_entity.pdbx_description
1 polymer ?
#
loop_
_entity_poly.entity_id
_entity_poly.type
_entity_poly.pdbx_seq_one_letter_code
_entity_poly.pdbx_strand_id
1 'polypeptide(L)'
;MSNYIISHLKELESEAIFVIREIAAQFENPVLLFSGGKDSILLTHLAKKAFYPSKIPFPLVHIDTGHNFAETIMFRDQLVKKLGVQLIVGSVQEAIDKGRVNEEIGADASRNALQIVSLLDTLETHKVDAALGGARRDEEKARAKERFFSHRDEFGQWDPKNQRPELWNLFNGRKKYGEHFRVFPISNWTEIDVWEYIKLENIELPSLYFSHQRECVVRDNVILANSEFIKLKEGEVVVEKTVRYRTCGDMPITGAVESDANTLDKIIEEIATTRTTERGGRADDKRAETAMEDRKKQGYF
;
A
#
# COMPACT_ATOMS: atom_id res chain seq x y z
N MET A 1 11.12 13.02 39.32
CA MET A 1 10.11 12.39 38.43
C MET A 1 10.50 12.75 37.01
N SER A 2 10.87 11.77 36.18
CA SER A 2 11.13 12.02 34.76
C SER A 2 9.83 12.44 34.10
N ASN A 3 9.78 13.63 33.51
CA ASN A 3 8.66 14.01 32.66
C ASN A 3 8.59 13.00 31.51
N TYR A 4 7.59 12.11 31.54
CA TYR A 4 7.27 11.19 30.46
C TYR A 4 6.63 11.99 29.32
N ILE A 5 7.44 12.75 28.59
CA ILE A 5 7.01 13.38 27.33
C ILE A 5 7.18 12.32 26.25
N ILE A 6 6.07 11.75 25.82
CA ILE A 6 6.02 10.87 24.65
C ILE A 6 6.11 11.77 23.42
N SER A 7 7.04 11.49 22.51
CA SER A 7 7.13 12.19 21.23
C SER A 7 5.98 11.77 20.31
N HIS A 8 5.55 12.65 19.42
CA HIS A 8 4.52 12.38 18.41
C HIS A 8 4.68 11.00 17.72
N LEU A 9 5.86 10.72 17.17
CA LEU A 9 6.14 9.42 16.51
C LEU A 9 6.02 8.20 17.43
N LYS A 10 6.26 8.35 18.74
CA LYS A 10 6.10 7.26 19.72
C LYS A 10 4.62 7.04 20.07
N GLU A 11 3.83 8.10 20.07
CA GLU A 11 2.38 8.00 20.23
C GLU A 11 1.75 7.27 19.02
N LEU A 12 2.14 7.68 17.80
CA LEU A 12 1.74 7.02 16.56
C LEU A 12 2.18 5.54 16.49
N GLU A 13 3.41 5.23 16.89
CA GLU A 13 3.90 3.85 17.02
C GLU A 13 3.04 3.06 18.00
N SER A 14 2.76 3.61 19.18
CA SER A 14 1.97 2.95 20.21
C SER A 14 0.53 2.69 19.75
N GLU A 15 -0.09 3.65 19.07
CA GLU A 15 -1.44 3.51 18.48
C GLU A 15 -1.46 2.38 17.45
N ALA A 16 -0.53 2.40 16.49
CA ALA A 16 -0.47 1.39 15.44
C ALA A 16 -0.20 -0.02 16.00
N ILE A 17 0.73 -0.15 16.96
CA ILE A 17 1.01 -1.42 17.64
C ILE A 17 -0.23 -1.91 18.40
N PHE A 18 -0.96 -1.02 19.07
CA PHE A 18 -2.18 -1.36 19.78
C PHE A 18 -3.24 -1.92 18.80
N VAL A 19 -3.49 -1.23 17.68
CA VAL A 19 -4.42 -1.69 16.64
C VAL A 19 -4.01 -3.05 16.06
N ILE A 20 -2.72 -3.26 15.78
CA ILE A 20 -2.21 -4.53 15.26
C ILE A 20 -2.46 -5.69 16.25
N ARG A 21 -2.26 -5.45 17.56
CA ARG A 21 -2.50 -6.45 18.61
C ARG A 21 -3.98 -6.76 18.78
N GLU A 22 -4.85 -5.75 18.69
CA GLU A 22 -6.29 -5.94 18.73
C GLU A 22 -6.77 -6.87 17.61
N ILE A 23 -6.17 -6.79 16.42
CA ILE A 23 -6.51 -7.71 15.34
C ILE A 23 -6.14 -9.15 15.71
N ALA A 24 -4.91 -9.38 16.16
CA ALA A 24 -4.47 -10.72 16.54
C ALA A 24 -5.27 -11.31 17.72
N ALA A 25 -5.90 -10.46 18.53
CA ALA A 25 -6.75 -10.89 19.63
C ALA A 25 -8.20 -11.19 19.23
N GLN A 26 -8.73 -10.51 18.19
CA GLN A 26 -10.16 -10.56 17.83
C GLN A 26 -10.48 -11.41 16.60
N PHE A 27 -9.49 -11.75 15.78
CA PHE A 27 -9.69 -12.40 14.47
C PHE A 27 -8.94 -13.73 14.35
N GLU A 28 -9.49 -14.66 13.56
CA GLU A 28 -8.98 -16.03 13.44
C GLU A 28 -7.90 -16.17 12.36
N ASN A 29 -8.09 -15.52 11.20
CA ASN A 29 -7.21 -15.58 10.04
C ASN A 29 -6.87 -14.16 9.56
N PRO A 30 -6.18 -13.34 10.38
CA PRO A 30 -5.74 -12.03 9.95
C PRO A 30 -4.59 -12.15 8.93
N VAL A 31 -4.45 -11.17 8.05
CA VAL A 31 -3.33 -11.05 7.10
C VAL A 31 -2.87 -9.61 6.96
N LEU A 32 -1.62 -9.38 6.58
CA LEU A 32 -1.11 -8.04 6.26
C LEU A 32 -0.93 -7.87 4.75
N LEU A 33 -1.66 -6.93 4.15
CA LEU A 33 -1.54 -6.58 2.73
C LEU A 33 -0.21 -5.86 2.48
N PHE A 34 0.69 -6.53 1.76
CA PHE A 34 2.06 -6.10 1.53
C PHE A 34 2.31 -5.82 0.05
N SER A 35 2.35 -4.54 -0.34
CA SER A 35 2.63 -4.11 -1.71
C SER A 35 4.12 -3.93 -2.00
N GLY A 36 4.97 -3.92 -0.96
CA GLY A 36 6.38 -3.52 -1.08
C GLY A 36 6.59 -2.01 -1.17
N GLY A 37 5.53 -1.21 -1.00
CA GLY A 37 5.64 0.25 -0.82
C GLY A 37 5.98 0.63 0.63
N LYS A 38 6.51 1.85 0.82
CA LYS A 38 6.98 2.41 2.09
C LYS A 38 6.00 2.20 3.26
N ASP A 39 4.70 2.43 3.04
CA ASP A 39 3.69 2.32 4.09
C ASP A 39 3.47 0.86 4.51
N SER A 40 3.47 -0.08 3.56
CA SER A 40 3.37 -1.52 3.85
C SER A 40 4.64 -2.08 4.52
N ILE A 41 5.80 -1.52 4.19
CA ILE A 41 7.09 -1.84 4.84
C ILE A 41 7.09 -1.32 6.28
N LEU A 42 6.68 -0.07 6.50
CA LEU A 42 6.49 0.52 7.82
C LEU A 42 5.52 -0.34 8.64
N LEU A 43 4.36 -0.69 8.08
CA LEU A 43 3.36 -1.51 8.76
C LEU A 43 3.90 -2.89 9.12
N THR A 44 4.70 -3.50 8.26
CA THR A 44 5.38 -4.78 8.55
C THR A 44 6.41 -4.64 9.67
N HIS A 45 7.15 -3.52 9.71
CA HIS A 45 8.06 -3.21 10.81
C HIS A 45 7.31 -3.04 12.14
N LEU A 46 6.19 -2.30 12.13
CA LEU A 46 5.34 -2.14 13.31
C LEU A 46 4.76 -3.48 13.78
N ALA A 47 4.34 -4.35 12.86
CA ALA A 47 3.90 -5.71 13.19
C ALA A 47 5.01 -6.54 13.85
N LYS A 48 6.25 -6.45 13.34
CA LYS A 48 7.41 -7.09 13.98
C LYS A 48 7.61 -6.60 15.42
N LYS A 49 7.51 -5.29 15.66
CA LYS A 49 7.59 -4.70 17.01
C LYS A 49 6.44 -5.14 17.91
N ALA A 50 5.23 -5.21 17.37
CA ALA A 50 4.03 -5.58 18.12
C ALA A 50 4.12 -6.97 18.77
N PHE A 51 4.78 -7.92 18.10
CA PHE A 51 4.86 -9.31 18.56
C PHE A 51 6.24 -9.75 19.04
N TYR A 52 7.24 -8.86 19.05
CA TYR A 52 8.56 -9.18 19.59
C TYR A 52 8.46 -9.70 21.04
N PRO A 53 9.22 -10.76 21.42
CA PRO A 53 10.26 -11.46 20.66
C PRO A 53 9.75 -12.57 19.73
N SER A 54 8.45 -12.81 19.67
CA SER A 54 7.84 -13.79 18.76
C SER A 54 7.81 -13.29 17.31
N LYS A 55 7.60 -14.23 16.38
CA LYS A 55 7.35 -13.90 14.97
C LYS A 55 5.98 -13.25 14.80
N ILE A 56 5.78 -12.56 13.67
CA ILE A 56 4.46 -12.08 13.25
C ILE A 56 3.54 -13.30 13.10
N PRO A 57 2.37 -13.32 13.77
CA PRO A 57 1.50 -14.49 13.86
C PRO A 57 0.59 -14.70 12.64
N PHE A 58 0.67 -13.82 11.63
CA PHE A 58 -0.14 -13.86 10.43
C PHE A 58 0.73 -13.72 9.16
N PRO A 59 0.26 -14.25 8.02
CA PRO A 59 0.96 -14.13 6.76
C PRO A 59 0.90 -12.71 6.19
N LEU A 60 1.87 -12.39 5.34
CA LEU A 60 1.79 -11.27 4.42
C LEU A 60 1.06 -11.73 3.15
N VAL A 61 0.28 -10.85 2.53
CA VAL A 61 -0.41 -11.11 1.26
C VAL A 61 0.03 -10.06 0.24
N HIS A 62 0.54 -10.51 -0.90
CA HIS A 62 0.89 -9.66 -2.03
C HIS A 62 0.04 -10.03 -3.25
N ILE A 63 -0.53 -9.04 -3.93
CA ILE A 63 -1.22 -9.25 -5.21
C ILE A 63 -0.26 -8.88 -6.34
N ASP A 64 0.22 -9.91 -7.03
CA ASP A 64 1.20 -9.80 -8.10
C ASP A 64 0.49 -9.59 -9.44
N THR A 65 0.75 -8.46 -10.07
CA THR A 65 0.17 -8.13 -11.37
C THR A 65 0.97 -8.70 -12.53
N GLY A 66 2.20 -9.13 -12.28
CA GLY A 66 3.23 -9.35 -13.29
C GLY A 66 3.86 -8.07 -13.82
N HIS A 67 3.34 -6.88 -13.47
CA HIS A 67 3.83 -5.58 -13.95
C HIS A 67 4.51 -4.76 -12.83
N ASN A 68 4.76 -5.38 -11.67
CA ASN A 68 5.44 -4.75 -10.55
C ASN A 68 6.92 -4.49 -10.85
N PHE A 69 7.48 -3.41 -10.30
CA PHE A 69 8.92 -3.15 -10.40
C PHE A 69 9.76 -4.30 -9.83
N ALA A 70 10.80 -4.71 -10.54
CA ALA A 70 11.70 -5.78 -10.13
C ALA A 70 12.34 -5.49 -8.76
N GLU A 71 12.72 -4.23 -8.50
CA GLU A 71 13.31 -3.79 -7.24
C GLU A 71 12.36 -3.97 -6.06
N THR A 72 11.05 -3.74 -6.26
CA THR A 72 10.02 -3.96 -5.25
C THR A 72 9.88 -5.45 -4.93
N ILE A 73 9.86 -6.29 -5.97
CA ILE A 73 9.73 -7.75 -5.84
C ILE A 73 10.95 -8.36 -5.15
N MET A 74 12.16 -7.96 -5.57
CA MET A 74 13.40 -8.38 -4.94
C MET A 74 13.45 -7.99 -3.46
N PHE A 75 13.06 -6.77 -3.13
CA PHE A 75 13.03 -6.30 -1.75
C PHE A 75 12.00 -7.07 -0.90
N ARG A 76 10.79 -7.32 -1.44
CA ARG A 76 9.74 -8.14 -0.80
C ARG A 76 10.30 -9.49 -0.40
N ASP A 77 10.89 -10.22 -1.34
CA ASP A 77 11.35 -11.59 -1.11
C ASP A 77 12.48 -11.64 -0.08
N GLN A 78 13.40 -10.67 -0.13
CA GLN A 78 14.46 -10.51 0.87
C GLN A 78 13.90 -10.22 2.26
N LEU A 79 12.94 -9.29 2.38
CA LEU A 79 12.33 -8.92 3.67
C LEU A 79 11.57 -10.10 4.28
N VAL A 80 10.76 -10.81 3.49
CA VAL A 80 10.02 -11.99 3.91
C VAL A 80 10.97 -13.06 4.45
N LYS A 81 12.06 -13.33 3.72
CA LYS A 81 13.10 -14.28 4.14
C LYS A 81 13.80 -13.83 5.42
N LYS A 82 14.16 -12.55 5.54
CA LYS A 82 14.82 -11.96 6.72
C LYS A 82 13.96 -12.06 7.98
N LEU A 83 12.64 -11.87 7.84
CA LEU A 83 11.69 -11.94 8.95
C LEU A 83 11.20 -13.38 9.23
N GLY A 84 11.38 -14.30 8.28
CA GLY A 84 10.91 -15.68 8.40
C GLY A 84 9.39 -15.78 8.55
N VAL A 85 8.67 -14.90 7.84
CA VAL A 85 7.20 -14.83 7.79
C VAL A 85 6.68 -15.54 6.54
N GLN A 86 5.44 -16.00 6.57
CA GLN A 86 4.78 -16.56 5.39
C GLN A 86 4.35 -15.45 4.44
N LEU A 87 4.55 -15.66 3.14
CA LEU A 87 4.03 -14.81 2.07
C LEU A 87 3.02 -15.62 1.24
N ILE A 88 1.82 -15.07 1.08
CA ILE A 88 0.79 -15.53 0.17
C ILE A 88 0.82 -14.60 -1.04
N VAL A 89 0.81 -15.17 -2.25
CA VAL A 89 0.81 -14.41 -3.50
C VAL A 89 -0.45 -14.71 -4.28
N GLY A 90 -1.28 -13.69 -4.51
CA GLY A 90 -2.42 -13.75 -5.43
C GLY A 90 -2.00 -13.25 -6.81
N SER A 91 -2.16 -14.07 -7.85
CA SER A 91 -1.72 -13.73 -9.21
C SER A 91 -2.86 -13.14 -10.04
N VAL A 92 -2.64 -11.97 -10.64
CA VAL A 92 -3.55 -11.42 -11.66
C VAL A 92 -3.43 -12.20 -12.97
N GLN A 93 -2.23 -12.68 -13.31
CA GLN A 93 -2.04 -13.52 -14.49
C GLN A 93 -2.89 -14.80 -14.41
N GLU A 94 -2.96 -15.43 -13.24
CA GLU A 94 -3.79 -16.62 -13.04
C GLU A 94 -5.29 -16.33 -13.21
N ALA A 95 -5.75 -15.15 -12.77
CA ALA A 95 -7.14 -14.73 -12.97
C ALA A 95 -7.46 -14.48 -14.46
N ILE A 96 -6.49 -13.95 -15.22
CA ILE A 96 -6.58 -13.79 -16.68
C ILE A 96 -6.64 -15.16 -17.36
N ASP A 97 -5.72 -16.07 -17.02
CA ASP A 97 -5.62 -17.40 -17.63
C ASP A 97 -6.88 -18.25 -17.38
N LYS A 98 -7.54 -18.04 -16.24
CA LYS A 98 -8.84 -18.67 -15.89
C LYS A 98 -10.06 -17.97 -16.50
N GLY A 99 -9.87 -16.86 -17.22
CA GLY A 99 -10.95 -16.08 -17.83
C GLY A 99 -11.86 -15.36 -16.82
N ARG A 100 -11.39 -15.11 -15.59
CA ARG A 100 -12.15 -14.33 -14.60
C ARG A 100 -12.10 -12.83 -14.88
N VAL A 101 -10.99 -12.38 -15.45
CA VAL A 101 -10.76 -11.00 -15.87
C VAL A 101 -10.17 -11.00 -17.27
N ASN A 102 -10.42 -9.93 -18.01
CA ASN A 102 -9.84 -9.73 -19.33
C ASN A 102 -8.76 -8.67 -19.25
N GLU A 103 -7.62 -8.94 -19.90
CA GLU A 103 -6.54 -7.96 -20.01
C GLU A 103 -6.99 -6.75 -20.84
N GLU A 104 -6.68 -5.55 -20.34
CA GLU A 104 -6.94 -4.32 -21.10
C GLU A 104 -6.08 -4.27 -22.37
N ILE A 105 -6.62 -3.69 -23.43
CA ILE A 105 -5.93 -3.52 -24.71
C ILE A 105 -5.66 -2.03 -24.94
N GLY A 106 -4.51 -1.72 -25.52
CA GLY A 106 -4.17 -0.37 -25.96
C GLY A 106 -2.84 0.11 -25.39
N ALA A 107 -2.47 1.34 -25.72
CA ALA A 107 -1.24 1.96 -25.21
C ALA A 107 -1.32 2.24 -23.69
N ASP A 108 -2.54 2.44 -23.18
CA ASP A 108 -2.82 2.75 -21.77
C ASP A 108 -3.39 1.53 -21.03
N ALA A 109 -3.12 0.30 -21.47
CA ALA A 109 -3.56 -0.89 -20.74
C ALA A 109 -2.96 -0.95 -19.33
N SER A 110 -3.77 -1.29 -18.33
CA SER A 110 -3.32 -1.51 -16.96
C SER A 110 -3.97 -2.73 -16.32
N ARG A 111 -3.26 -3.39 -15.40
CA ARG A 111 -3.79 -4.48 -14.57
C ARG A 111 -4.28 -4.01 -13.21
N ASN A 112 -4.22 -2.71 -12.91
CA ASN A 112 -4.52 -2.18 -11.59
C ASN A 112 -5.97 -2.44 -11.15
N ALA A 113 -6.95 -2.28 -12.05
CA ALA A 113 -8.34 -2.63 -11.75
C ALA A 113 -8.54 -4.14 -11.59
N LEU A 114 -7.77 -4.94 -12.33
CA LEU A 114 -7.85 -6.41 -12.32
C LEU A 114 -7.39 -7.00 -10.99
N GLN A 115 -6.55 -6.28 -10.23
CA GLN A 115 -6.09 -6.68 -8.89
C GLN A 115 -7.24 -6.94 -7.92
N ILE A 116 -8.39 -6.27 -8.06
CA ILE A 116 -9.52 -6.42 -7.13
C ILE A 116 -10.01 -7.86 -7.12
N VAL A 117 -10.15 -8.48 -8.29
CA VAL A 117 -10.64 -9.85 -8.40
C VAL A 117 -9.66 -10.82 -7.75
N SER A 118 -8.37 -10.73 -8.09
CA SER A 118 -7.33 -11.56 -7.48
C SER A 118 -7.20 -11.33 -5.98
N LEU A 119 -7.39 -10.10 -5.48
CA LEU A 119 -7.41 -9.80 -4.06
C LEU A 119 -8.56 -10.54 -3.37
N LEU A 120 -9.80 -10.34 -3.83
CA LEU A 120 -10.98 -10.96 -3.23
C LEU A 120 -10.89 -12.49 -3.27
N ASP A 121 -10.46 -13.06 -4.40
CA ASP A 121 -10.23 -14.50 -4.56
C ASP A 121 -9.20 -15.04 -3.56
N THR A 122 -8.10 -14.31 -3.36
CA THR A 122 -7.04 -14.70 -2.42
C THR A 122 -7.56 -14.64 -0.99
N LEU A 123 -8.28 -13.58 -0.62
CA LEU A 123 -8.86 -13.44 0.72
C LEU A 123 -9.89 -14.54 1.01
N GLU A 124 -10.76 -14.85 0.05
CA GLU A 124 -11.75 -15.93 0.18
C GLU A 124 -11.08 -17.30 0.33
N THR A 125 -10.12 -17.62 -0.55
CA THR A 125 -9.38 -18.90 -0.54
C THR A 125 -8.69 -19.16 0.80
N HIS A 126 -8.12 -18.11 1.40
CA HIS A 126 -7.44 -18.18 2.69
C HIS A 126 -8.35 -17.93 3.89
N LYS A 127 -9.68 -17.80 3.66
CA LYS A 127 -10.69 -17.50 4.68
C LYS A 127 -10.31 -16.31 5.55
N VAL A 128 -9.72 -15.30 4.91
CA VAL A 128 -9.22 -14.11 5.57
C VAL A 128 -10.37 -13.36 6.18
N ASP A 129 -10.17 -13.01 7.44
CA ASP A 129 -11.25 -12.60 8.30
C ASP A 129 -10.98 -11.18 8.86
N ALA A 130 -9.72 -10.71 8.76
CA ALA A 130 -9.28 -9.31 8.79
C ALA A 130 -8.02 -9.10 7.91
N ALA A 131 -7.97 -8.00 7.14
CA ALA A 131 -6.81 -7.64 6.33
C ALA A 131 -6.25 -6.27 6.76
N LEU A 132 -5.00 -6.23 7.21
CA LEU A 132 -4.31 -4.99 7.56
C LEU A 132 -3.82 -4.30 6.28
N GLY A 133 -4.13 -3.01 6.13
CA GLY A 133 -3.70 -2.17 5.02
C GLY A 133 -2.89 -0.96 5.49
N GLY A 134 -1.95 -0.53 4.65
CA GLY A 134 -1.11 0.66 4.89
C GLY A 134 -1.73 1.98 4.43
N ALA A 135 -3.05 2.06 4.29
CA ALA A 135 -3.72 3.29 3.86
C ALA A 135 -3.77 4.34 4.98
N ARG A 136 -3.54 5.61 4.62
CA ARG A 136 -3.56 6.77 5.51
C ARG A 136 -4.62 7.77 5.11
N ARG A 137 -5.12 8.56 6.07
CA ARG A 137 -6.19 9.54 5.86
C ARG A 137 -5.73 10.75 5.04
N ASP A 138 -4.45 11.12 5.12
CA ASP A 138 -3.86 12.27 4.42
C ASP A 138 -3.53 11.99 2.94
N GLU A 139 -3.45 10.72 2.54
CA GLU A 139 -3.07 10.34 1.18
C GLU A 139 -4.05 10.82 0.10
N GLU A 140 -5.35 10.80 0.41
CA GLU A 140 -6.39 11.15 -0.55
C GLU A 140 -7.73 11.52 0.10
N LYS A 141 -8.49 12.42 -0.54
CA LYS A 141 -9.79 12.92 -0.06
C LYS A 141 -10.79 11.80 0.29
N ALA A 142 -10.86 10.73 -0.51
CA ALA A 142 -11.77 9.60 -0.27
C ALA A 142 -11.47 8.85 1.04
N ARG A 143 -10.24 8.94 1.54
CA ARG A 143 -9.77 8.29 2.78
C ARG A 143 -9.86 9.17 4.01
N ALA A 144 -10.17 10.46 3.87
CA ALA A 144 -10.23 11.40 5.00
C ALA A 144 -11.23 10.98 6.09
N LYS A 145 -12.27 10.20 5.72
CA LYS A 145 -13.30 9.67 6.63
C LYS A 145 -13.13 8.16 6.90
N GLU A 146 -11.99 7.59 6.55
CA GLU A 146 -11.71 6.18 6.78
C GLU A 146 -11.60 5.90 8.29
N ARG A 147 -12.15 4.75 8.70
CA ARG A 147 -12.09 4.24 10.06
C ARG A 147 -10.87 3.35 10.24
N PHE A 148 -10.45 3.09 11.47
CA PHE A 148 -9.43 2.06 11.69
C PHE A 148 -9.98 0.69 11.27
N PHE A 149 -11.16 0.32 11.73
CA PHE A 149 -11.85 -0.93 11.43
C PHE A 149 -12.97 -0.68 10.43
N SER A 150 -12.69 -1.00 9.18
CA SER A 150 -13.63 -0.86 8.09
C SER A 150 -14.30 -2.20 7.80
N HIS A 151 -15.58 -2.33 8.15
CA HIS A 151 -16.37 -3.56 7.98
C HIS A 151 -16.69 -3.82 6.49
N ARG A 152 -16.61 -5.09 6.09
CA ARG A 152 -16.93 -5.59 4.76
C ARG A 152 -17.97 -6.72 4.88
N ASP A 153 -18.91 -6.75 3.96
CA ASP A 153 -19.88 -7.85 3.89
C ASP A 153 -19.25 -9.15 3.33
N GLU A 154 -20.07 -10.18 3.15
CA GLU A 154 -19.61 -11.49 2.65
C GLU A 154 -19.04 -11.45 1.22
N PHE A 155 -19.39 -10.42 0.44
CA PHE A 155 -18.89 -10.21 -0.92
C PHE A 155 -17.71 -9.22 -0.98
N GLY A 156 -17.27 -8.71 0.18
CA GLY A 156 -16.19 -7.72 0.26
C GLY A 156 -16.63 -6.28 -0.01
N GLN A 157 -17.93 -6.00 -0.09
CA GLN A 157 -18.42 -4.65 -0.34
C GLN A 157 -18.43 -3.81 0.94
N TRP A 158 -18.37 -2.49 0.76
CA TRP A 158 -18.43 -1.53 1.85
C TRP A 158 -19.79 -0.83 1.93
N ASP A 159 -20.44 -0.92 3.09
CA ASP A 159 -21.67 -0.19 3.41
C ASP A 159 -21.43 0.84 4.53
N PRO A 160 -21.70 2.15 4.32
CA PRO A 160 -21.64 3.17 5.34
C PRO A 160 -22.43 2.85 6.62
N LYS A 161 -23.60 2.20 6.52
CA LYS A 161 -24.50 1.92 7.64
C LYS A 161 -23.96 0.85 8.58
N ASN A 162 -23.12 -0.04 8.07
CA ASN A 162 -22.51 -1.13 8.85
C ASN A 162 -21.22 -0.69 9.56
N GLN A 163 -20.75 0.54 9.31
CA GLN A 163 -19.57 1.08 9.96
C GLN A 163 -19.84 1.47 11.40
N ARG A 164 -18.89 1.14 12.29
CA ARG A 164 -19.08 1.27 13.73
C ARG A 164 -18.39 2.52 14.25
N PRO A 165 -18.98 3.21 15.24
CA PRO A 165 -18.28 4.24 15.99
C PRO A 165 -17.02 3.67 16.65
N GLU A 166 -15.92 4.41 16.56
CA GLU A 166 -14.64 4.10 17.20
C GLU A 166 -14.45 5.14 18.30
N LEU A 167 -14.75 4.76 19.54
CA LEU A 167 -14.65 5.66 20.69
C LEU A 167 -13.38 5.30 21.47
N TRP A 168 -12.52 6.29 21.72
CA TRP A 168 -11.19 6.06 22.28
C TRP A 168 -10.42 5.02 21.46
N ASN A 169 -9.73 4.09 22.13
CA ASN A 169 -9.04 2.96 21.53
C ASN A 169 -9.85 1.66 21.73
N LEU A 170 -11.17 1.73 21.61
CA LEU A 170 -12.06 0.58 21.72
C LEU A 170 -12.58 0.20 20.33
N PHE A 171 -12.10 -0.92 19.81
CA PHE A 171 -12.46 -1.42 18.48
C PHE A 171 -13.37 -2.63 18.58
N ASN A 172 -14.50 -2.58 17.86
CA ASN A 172 -15.47 -3.67 17.83
C ASN A 172 -15.27 -4.52 16.56
N GLY A 173 -14.52 -5.62 16.67
CA GLY A 173 -14.28 -6.59 15.60
C GLY A 173 -15.33 -7.70 15.47
N ARG A 174 -16.45 -7.67 16.23
CA ARG A 174 -17.50 -8.71 16.14
C ARG A 174 -18.04 -8.82 14.71
N LYS A 175 -18.29 -10.01 14.20
CA LYS A 175 -18.81 -10.17 12.82
C LYS A 175 -19.60 -11.44 12.67
N LYS A 176 -20.39 -11.51 11.60
CA LYS A 176 -21.06 -12.74 11.18
C LYS A 176 -20.10 -13.60 10.35
N TYR A 177 -20.49 -14.85 10.15
CA TYR A 177 -19.81 -15.74 9.22
C TYR A 177 -19.79 -15.13 7.81
N GLY A 178 -18.67 -15.21 7.10
CA GLY A 178 -18.46 -14.62 5.76
C GLY A 178 -18.03 -13.14 5.77
N GLU A 179 -18.43 -12.36 6.79
CA GLU A 179 -18.01 -10.97 6.93
C GLU A 179 -16.52 -10.88 7.31
N HIS A 180 -15.90 -9.76 6.98
CA HIS A 180 -14.49 -9.51 7.28
C HIS A 180 -14.20 -8.03 7.46
N PHE A 181 -12.98 -7.70 7.87
CA PHE A 181 -12.56 -6.31 8.09
C PHE A 181 -11.36 -5.95 7.23
N ARG A 182 -11.30 -4.67 6.88
CA ARG A 182 -10.08 -3.99 6.44
C ARG A 182 -9.65 -3.08 7.57
N VAL A 183 -8.41 -3.21 8.02
CA VAL A 183 -7.92 -2.49 9.20
C VAL A 183 -6.71 -1.63 8.85
N PHE A 184 -6.68 -0.38 9.30
CA PHE A 184 -5.66 0.59 8.90
C PHE A 184 -4.87 1.15 10.11
N PRO A 185 -3.88 0.41 10.63
CA PRO A 185 -3.18 0.79 11.87
C PRO A 185 -2.42 2.12 11.79
N ILE A 186 -2.04 2.54 10.58
CA ILE A 186 -1.33 3.79 10.36
C ILE A 186 -2.23 4.91 9.83
N SER A 187 -3.56 4.79 10.00
CA SER A 187 -4.51 5.75 9.39
C SER A 187 -4.27 7.22 9.77
N ASN A 188 -3.76 7.47 10.98
CA ASN A 188 -3.43 8.80 11.50
C ASN A 188 -2.02 9.31 11.14
N TRP A 189 -1.20 8.51 10.48
CA TRP A 189 0.14 8.91 10.08
C TRP A 189 0.06 9.81 8.85
N THR A 190 0.93 10.80 8.78
CA THR A 190 1.13 11.61 7.57
C THR A 190 2.31 11.11 6.75
N GLU A 191 2.48 11.62 5.52
CA GLU A 191 3.63 11.24 4.69
C GLU A 191 4.95 11.59 5.39
N ILE A 192 5.03 12.75 6.05
CA ILE A 192 6.23 13.16 6.78
C ILE A 192 6.51 12.24 7.98
N ASP A 193 5.48 11.82 8.72
CA ASP A 193 5.63 10.90 9.85
C ASP A 193 6.21 9.55 9.40
N VAL A 194 5.73 9.03 8.27
CA VAL A 194 6.24 7.78 7.67
C VAL A 194 7.73 7.90 7.36
N TRP A 195 8.17 8.98 6.72
CA TRP A 195 9.58 9.17 6.36
C TRP A 195 10.47 9.42 7.58
N GLU A 196 10.03 10.26 8.52
CA GLU A 196 10.77 10.52 9.75
C GLU A 196 10.95 9.25 10.58
N TYR A 197 9.91 8.41 10.66
CA TYR A 197 9.98 7.14 11.39
C TYR A 197 10.85 6.11 10.68
N ILE A 198 10.76 6.00 9.34
CA ILE A 198 11.68 5.16 8.54
C ILE A 198 13.13 5.52 8.81
N LYS A 199 13.44 6.83 8.87
CA LYS A 199 14.77 7.32 9.21
C LYS A 199 15.15 7.00 10.66
N LEU A 200 14.27 7.27 11.62
CA LEU A 200 14.51 7.04 13.05
C LEU A 200 14.83 5.56 13.34
N GLU A 201 14.08 4.66 12.73
CA GLU A 201 14.20 3.21 12.94
C GLU A 201 15.14 2.51 11.96
N ASN A 202 15.78 3.28 11.06
CA ASN A 202 16.65 2.77 10.00
C ASN A 202 16.00 1.65 9.18
N ILE A 203 14.75 1.87 8.74
CA ILE A 203 13.98 0.91 7.96
C ILE A 203 14.51 0.90 6.52
N GLU A 204 14.93 -0.28 6.05
CA GLU A 204 15.36 -0.47 4.66
C GLU A 204 14.19 -0.27 3.69
N LEU A 205 14.47 0.28 2.51
CA LEU A 205 13.49 0.52 1.44
C LEU A 205 14.03 0.06 0.08
N PRO A 206 13.14 -0.25 -0.88
CA PRO A 206 13.54 -0.43 -2.27
C PRO A 206 14.29 0.79 -2.81
N SER A 207 15.26 0.56 -3.71
CA SER A 207 16.07 1.62 -4.33
C SER A 207 15.24 2.67 -5.08
N LEU A 208 14.04 2.30 -5.55
CA LEU A 208 13.10 3.18 -6.26
C LEU A 208 12.77 4.48 -5.52
N TYR A 209 12.80 4.44 -4.19
CA TYR A 209 12.49 5.59 -3.35
C TYR A 209 13.59 6.66 -3.36
N PHE A 210 14.81 6.28 -3.75
CA PHE A 210 15.96 7.16 -3.86
C PHE A 210 16.20 7.54 -5.32
N SER A 211 16.71 8.75 -5.53
CA SER A 211 17.05 9.26 -6.85
C SER A 211 18.06 8.34 -7.57
N HIS A 212 17.74 7.98 -8.82
CA HIS A 212 18.55 7.15 -9.70
C HIS A 212 18.31 7.53 -11.18
N GLN A 213 19.25 7.18 -12.06
CA GLN A 213 19.03 7.28 -13.51
C GLN A 213 18.10 6.16 -13.98
N ARG A 214 17.14 6.49 -14.82
CA ARG A 214 16.23 5.53 -15.44
C ARG A 214 15.82 6.01 -16.84
N GLU A 215 15.68 5.07 -17.76
CA GLU A 215 15.00 5.31 -19.02
C GLU A 215 13.50 5.51 -18.78
N CYS A 216 12.97 6.62 -19.26
CA CYS A 216 11.60 7.03 -19.02
C CYS A 216 10.89 7.46 -20.29
N VAL A 217 9.57 7.40 -20.25
CA VAL A 217 8.66 7.93 -21.27
C VAL A 217 7.80 9.00 -20.61
N VAL A 218 7.70 10.18 -21.21
CA VAL A 218 6.82 11.23 -20.72
C VAL A 218 5.49 11.16 -21.48
N ARG A 219 4.44 10.74 -20.78
CA ARG A 219 3.08 10.62 -21.33
C ARG A 219 2.13 11.46 -20.49
N ASP A 220 1.39 12.38 -21.12
CA ASP A 220 0.40 13.22 -20.44
C ASP A 220 0.95 13.91 -19.17
N ASN A 221 2.18 14.44 -19.28
CA ASN A 221 2.97 15.05 -18.19
C ASN A 221 3.28 14.11 -17.01
N VAL A 222 3.22 12.81 -17.21
CA VAL A 222 3.63 11.78 -16.24
C VAL A 222 4.89 11.09 -16.75
N ILE A 223 5.89 10.98 -15.90
CA ILE A 223 7.14 10.29 -16.20
C ILE A 223 6.95 8.81 -15.84
N LEU A 224 6.88 7.95 -16.84
CA LEU A 224 6.71 6.51 -16.67
C LEU A 224 8.03 5.78 -16.88
N ALA A 225 8.24 4.68 -16.15
CA ALA A 225 9.40 3.81 -16.35
C ALA A 225 9.32 3.14 -17.73
N ASN A 226 10.32 3.30 -18.58
CA ASN A 226 10.43 2.50 -19.79
C ASN A 226 10.51 1.01 -19.38
N SER A 227 9.64 0.18 -19.95
CA SER A 227 9.56 -1.25 -19.66
C SER A 227 8.82 -1.96 -20.78
N GLU A 228 8.91 -3.30 -20.81
CA GLU A 228 8.19 -4.14 -21.79
C GLU A 228 6.65 -4.01 -21.69
N PHE A 229 6.15 -3.50 -20.57
CA PHE A 229 4.73 -3.32 -20.32
C PHE A 229 4.17 -2.00 -20.85
N ILE A 230 5.03 -1.10 -21.35
CA ILE A 230 4.61 0.18 -21.94
C ILE A 230 4.77 0.11 -23.46
N LYS A 231 3.67 0.35 -24.17
CA LYS A 231 3.68 0.56 -25.61
C LYS A 231 3.78 2.06 -25.90
N LEU A 232 4.83 2.48 -26.60
CA LEU A 232 5.02 3.88 -26.99
C LEU A 232 3.89 4.34 -27.93
N LYS A 233 3.34 5.53 -27.66
CA LYS A 233 2.44 6.25 -28.58
C LYS A 233 3.26 6.96 -29.66
N GLU A 234 2.62 7.37 -30.74
CA GLU A 234 3.27 8.13 -31.80
C GLU A 234 3.89 9.42 -31.26
N GLY A 235 5.17 9.64 -31.56
CA GLY A 235 5.93 10.80 -31.08
C GLY A 235 6.50 10.68 -29.67
N GLU A 236 6.19 9.63 -28.92
CA GLU A 236 6.84 9.36 -27.63
C GLU A 236 8.28 8.87 -27.84
N VAL A 237 9.20 9.44 -27.06
CA VAL A 237 10.62 9.08 -27.07
C VAL A 237 11.06 8.63 -25.69
N VAL A 238 11.95 7.65 -25.65
CA VAL A 238 12.62 7.23 -24.43
C VAL A 238 13.72 8.23 -24.11
N VAL A 239 13.73 8.75 -22.88
CA VAL A 239 14.71 9.70 -22.38
C VAL A 239 15.26 9.22 -21.05
N GLU A 240 16.57 9.37 -20.85
CA GLU A 240 17.18 9.12 -19.54
C GLU A 240 16.87 10.29 -18.61
N LYS A 241 16.37 9.98 -17.41
CA LYS A 241 16.05 10.98 -16.37
C LYS A 241 16.54 10.52 -15.01
N THR A 242 16.91 11.49 -14.19
CA THR A 242 17.22 11.30 -12.78
C THR A 242 15.93 11.41 -11.97
N VAL A 243 15.42 10.28 -11.50
CA VAL A 243 14.07 10.18 -10.91
C VAL A 243 14.05 9.37 -9.62
N ARG A 244 13.00 9.57 -8.83
CA ARG A 244 12.60 8.68 -7.74
C ARG A 244 11.09 8.44 -7.78
N TYR A 245 10.62 7.50 -6.99
CA TYR A 245 9.21 7.18 -6.87
C TYR A 245 8.70 7.51 -5.46
N ARG A 246 7.61 8.28 -5.37
CA ARG A 246 6.92 8.54 -4.08
C ARG A 246 5.98 7.40 -3.69
N THR A 247 5.44 6.70 -4.69
CA THR A 247 4.62 5.50 -4.52
C THR A 247 5.12 4.40 -5.44
N CYS A 248 4.96 3.15 -5.04
CA CYS A 248 5.30 2.00 -5.89
C CYS A 248 4.01 1.22 -6.20
N GLY A 249 3.74 1.03 -7.49
CA GLY A 249 2.65 0.20 -8.01
C GLY A 249 3.15 -0.56 -9.24
N ASP A 250 2.28 -0.69 -10.25
CA ASP A 250 2.67 -1.25 -11.54
C ASP A 250 3.48 -0.24 -12.37
N MET A 251 4.51 -0.72 -13.06
CA MET A 251 5.37 0.08 -13.93
C MET A 251 4.61 0.97 -14.94
N PRO A 252 3.59 0.49 -15.67
CA PRO A 252 2.90 1.30 -16.69
C PRO A 252 2.08 2.47 -16.14
N ILE A 253 1.83 2.54 -14.83
CA ILE A 253 0.95 3.56 -14.23
C ILE A 253 1.56 4.33 -13.06
N THR A 254 2.76 3.94 -12.63
CA THR A 254 3.45 4.62 -11.52
C THR A 254 4.28 5.78 -12.08
N GLY A 255 3.86 7.00 -11.77
CA GLY A 255 4.60 8.21 -12.14
C GLY A 255 5.83 8.42 -11.25
N ALA A 256 6.97 8.62 -11.89
CA ALA A 256 8.21 9.06 -11.25
C ALA A 256 8.20 10.59 -11.07
N VAL A 257 9.04 11.07 -10.16
CA VAL A 257 9.33 12.50 -9.97
C VAL A 257 10.80 12.76 -10.26
N GLU A 258 11.12 13.80 -11.02
CA GLU A 258 12.49 14.27 -11.17
C GLU A 258 12.97 14.84 -9.85
N SER A 259 14.10 14.32 -9.35
CA SER A 259 14.60 14.60 -8.01
C SER A 259 16.06 14.17 -7.89
N ASP A 260 16.86 14.91 -7.13
CA ASP A 260 18.23 14.55 -6.75
C ASP A 260 18.32 13.96 -5.31
N ALA A 261 17.16 13.67 -4.71
CA ALA A 261 17.03 13.15 -3.36
C ALA A 261 17.44 11.67 -3.29
N ASN A 262 18.74 11.43 -3.11
CA ASN A 262 19.36 10.11 -3.00
C ASN A 262 19.59 9.65 -1.54
N THR A 263 19.09 10.38 -0.56
CA THR A 263 19.16 10.04 0.88
C THR A 263 17.84 10.35 1.56
N LEU A 264 17.58 9.72 2.72
CA LEU A 264 16.37 9.99 3.50
C LEU A 264 16.26 11.47 3.92
N ASP A 265 17.38 12.11 4.27
CA ASP A 265 17.43 13.53 4.62
C ASP A 265 16.93 14.42 3.49
N LYS A 266 17.45 14.21 2.28
CA LYS A 266 17.02 14.96 1.10
C LYS A 266 15.55 14.70 0.74
N ILE A 267 15.08 13.46 0.91
CA ILE A 267 13.68 13.11 0.64
C ILE A 267 12.76 13.85 1.62
N ILE A 268 13.10 13.88 2.91
CA ILE A 268 12.35 14.59 3.94
C ILE A 268 12.32 16.10 3.66
N GLU A 269 13.45 16.70 3.28
CA GLU A 269 13.54 18.12 2.91
C GLU A 269 12.68 18.46 1.67
N GLU A 270 12.71 17.60 0.65
CA GLU A 270 11.89 17.74 -0.55
C GLU A 270 10.39 17.66 -0.22
N ILE A 271 9.99 16.74 0.65
CA ILE A 271 8.59 16.56 1.05
C ILE A 271 8.11 17.72 1.93
N ALA A 272 8.96 18.25 2.81
CA ALA A 272 8.61 19.39 3.64
C ALA A 272 8.30 20.66 2.83
N THR A 273 8.80 20.75 1.59
CA THR A 273 8.62 21.92 0.70
C THR A 273 7.61 21.70 -0.42
N THR A 274 7.16 20.46 -0.65
CA THR A 274 6.23 20.14 -1.73
C THR A 274 4.79 20.58 -1.45
N ARG A 275 4.07 20.96 -2.51
CA ARG A 275 2.63 21.25 -2.48
C ARG A 275 1.79 20.22 -3.23
N THR A 276 2.43 19.20 -3.80
CA THR A 276 1.74 18.14 -4.54
C THR A 276 1.47 16.94 -3.64
N THR A 277 0.26 16.41 -3.74
CA THR A 277 -0.12 15.19 -3.00
C THR A 277 0.74 14.02 -3.44
N GLU A 278 0.97 13.08 -2.52
CA GLU A 278 1.81 11.90 -2.77
C GLU A 278 1.38 11.11 -4.01
N ARG A 279 0.06 10.96 -4.19
CA ARG A 279 -0.53 10.20 -5.29
C ARG A 279 -0.73 11.01 -6.58
N GLY A 280 -0.48 12.32 -6.57
CA GLY A 280 -0.75 13.20 -7.71
C GLY A 280 0.00 12.85 -9.01
N GLY A 281 1.08 12.07 -8.91
CA GLY A 281 1.85 11.58 -10.05
C GLY A 281 1.31 10.31 -10.71
N ARG A 282 0.35 9.59 -10.11
CA ARG A 282 -0.17 8.33 -10.67
C ARG A 282 -1.03 8.59 -11.90
N ALA A 283 -0.65 7.97 -13.04
CA ALA A 283 -1.41 8.10 -14.28
C ALA A 283 -2.81 7.47 -14.16
N ASP A 284 -2.91 6.38 -13.39
CA ASP A 284 -4.17 5.67 -13.17
C ASP A 284 -5.20 6.49 -12.37
N ASP A 285 -4.75 7.28 -11.38
CA ASP A 285 -5.63 8.14 -10.58
C ASP A 285 -6.20 9.30 -11.43
N LYS A 286 -5.61 9.61 -12.60
CA LYS A 286 -6.10 10.61 -13.56
C LYS A 286 -7.16 10.07 -14.52
N ARG A 287 -7.44 8.77 -14.53
CA ARG A 287 -8.40 8.15 -15.47
C ARG A 287 -9.87 8.48 -15.15
N ALA A 288 -10.20 8.72 -13.88
CA ALA A 288 -11.54 9.13 -13.47
C ALA A 288 -11.50 9.84 -12.10
N GLU A 289 -12.27 10.93 -11.94
CA GLU A 289 -12.33 11.72 -10.70
C GLU A 289 -12.80 10.91 -9.47
N THR A 290 -13.54 9.81 -9.66
CA THR A 290 -14.10 8.96 -8.59
C THR A 290 -13.41 7.60 -8.45
N ALA A 291 -12.32 7.35 -9.18
CA ALA A 291 -11.73 6.01 -9.31
C ALA A 291 -11.49 5.30 -7.96
N MET A 292 -11.09 6.05 -6.92
CA MET A 292 -10.78 5.50 -5.61
C MET A 292 -12.03 5.27 -4.73
N GLU A 293 -13.07 6.08 -4.88
CA GLU A 293 -14.36 5.83 -4.21
C GLU A 293 -15.05 4.58 -4.78
N ASP A 294 -14.97 4.39 -6.09
CA ASP A 294 -15.55 3.22 -6.76
C ASP A 294 -14.80 1.95 -6.38
N ARG A 295 -13.46 2.00 -6.31
CA ARG A 295 -12.62 0.89 -5.80
C ARG A 295 -12.92 0.52 -4.36
N LYS A 296 -13.20 1.52 -3.50
CA LYS A 296 -13.60 1.28 -2.12
C LYS A 296 -14.93 0.51 -2.04
N LYS A 297 -15.92 0.87 -2.85
CA LYS A 297 -17.20 0.15 -2.92
C LYS A 297 -17.03 -1.28 -3.44
N GLN A 298 -16.08 -1.49 -4.35
CA GLN A 298 -15.74 -2.78 -4.93
C GLN A 298 -14.84 -3.67 -4.04
N GLY A 299 -14.42 -3.18 -2.86
CA GLY A 299 -13.70 -3.99 -1.86
C GLY A 299 -12.17 -3.98 -1.97
N TYR A 300 -11.60 -3.08 -2.77
CA TYR A 300 -10.14 -2.94 -2.92
C TYR A 300 -9.46 -2.46 -1.62
N PHE A 301 -10.06 -1.45 -0.98
CA PHE A 301 -9.68 -1.01 0.36
C PHE A 301 -10.61 -1.61 1.39
#